data_AF-A0A8H4IN72-F1
#
_entry.id   AF-A0A8H4IN72-F1
#
_cell.length_a   1.000
_cell.length_b   1.000
_cell.length_c   1.000
_cell.angle_alpha   90.00
_cell.angle_beta   90.00
_cell.angle_gamma   90.00
#
_symmetry.space_group_name_H-M   'P 1'
#
loop_
_entity.id
_entity.type
_entity.pdbx_description
1 polymer ?
#
loop_
_entity_poly.entity_id
_entity_poly.type
_entity_poly.pdbx_seq_one_letter_code
_entity_poly.pdbx_strand_id
1 'polypeptide(L)'
;MDEQWYAAGAWNIPNLTAGLVAQLQPVRSHAAQSQSAFRARFEQLPQEMQDHILSSVFSEPEFSSQCTKLVPQSVWMDMLLNDRIIPFLWDLDREALERKIAEGQKMGVEWDFELLVRQLCQTAFNESSSCLAGMPAGLRNRRRIWKLLGEMYVGDYLPEAPSPASSPMGQPAAIPRYWNEEGDLQHPLVWMRREKAKN
;
A
#
# COMPACT_ATOMS: atom_id res chain seq x y z
N MET A 1 9.34 20.64 7.55
CA MET A 1 8.68 21.25 6.38
C MET A 1 8.16 20.07 5.59
N ASP A 2 6.86 19.77 5.71
CA ASP A 2 6.21 18.73 4.92
C ASP A 2 6.16 19.21 3.47
N GLU A 3 7.23 18.89 2.74
CA GLU A 3 7.28 18.96 1.28
C GLU A 3 6.01 18.33 0.71
N GLN A 4 5.50 18.94 -0.36
CA GLN A 4 4.25 18.64 -1.04
C GLN A 4 4.15 17.15 -1.40
N TRP A 5 3.77 16.31 -0.43
CA TRP A 5 3.78 14.86 -0.60
C TRP A 5 2.85 14.45 -1.73
N TYR A 6 1.78 15.22 -1.97
CA TYR A 6 0.85 15.04 -3.08
C TYR A 6 1.46 15.29 -4.47
N ALA A 7 2.58 16.00 -4.55
CA ALA A 7 3.34 16.24 -5.78
C ALA A 7 4.59 15.35 -5.90
N ALA A 8 4.95 14.61 -4.84
CA ALA A 8 6.09 13.72 -4.84
C ALA A 8 5.91 12.57 -5.85
N GLY A 9 7.01 12.12 -6.46
CA GLY A 9 6.98 11.02 -7.42
C GLY A 9 6.37 9.75 -6.82
N ALA A 10 5.24 9.30 -7.38
CA ALA A 10 4.51 8.12 -6.93
C ALA A 10 4.93 6.84 -7.67
N TRP A 11 5.64 6.94 -8.79
CA TRP A 11 6.02 5.75 -9.58
C TRP A 11 7.31 5.12 -9.07
N ASN A 12 8.42 5.87 -9.04
CA ASN A 12 9.70 5.43 -8.50
C ASN A 12 9.96 6.18 -7.19
N ILE A 13 9.72 5.52 -6.06
CA ILE A 13 9.92 6.13 -4.74
C ILE A 13 11.34 5.78 -4.25
N PRO A 14 12.26 6.75 -4.18
CA PRO A 14 13.62 6.47 -3.70
C PRO A 14 13.59 6.03 -2.24
N ASN A 15 14.46 5.08 -1.90
CA ASN A 15 14.62 4.54 -0.54
C ASN A 15 13.34 3.96 0.08
N LEU A 16 12.37 3.49 -0.74
CA LEU A 16 11.12 2.94 -0.24
C LEU A 16 11.34 1.75 0.72
N THR A 17 12.06 0.72 0.27
CA THR A 17 12.33 -0.46 1.10
C THR A 17 13.17 -0.10 2.32
N ALA A 18 14.19 0.75 2.16
CA ALA A 18 15.01 1.21 3.28
C ALA A 18 14.18 1.96 4.33
N GLY A 19 13.24 2.81 3.89
CA GLY A 19 12.29 3.49 4.75
C GLY A 19 11.42 2.50 5.52
N LEU A 20 10.84 1.50 4.84
CA LEU A 20 10.03 0.46 5.49
C LEU A 20 10.82 -0.36 6.51
N VAL A 21 12.04 -0.77 6.15
CA VAL A 21 12.93 -1.52 7.04
C VAL A 21 13.29 -0.71 8.29
N ALA A 22 13.42 0.61 8.17
CA ALA A 22 13.68 1.49 9.31
C ALA A 22 12.48 1.60 10.28
N GLN A 23 11.26 1.30 9.81
CA GLN A 23 10.06 1.30 10.66
C GLN A 23 9.83 -0.03 11.39
N LEU A 24 10.57 -1.09 11.03
CA LEU A 24 10.44 -2.38 11.70
C LEU A 24 10.84 -2.28 13.16
N GLN A 25 9.98 -2.82 14.02
CA GLN A 25 10.21 -2.88 15.45
C GLN A 25 10.48 -4.33 15.86
N PRO A 26 11.29 -4.57 16.90
CA PRO A 26 11.36 -5.88 17.53
C PRO A 26 10.00 -6.30 18.06
N VAL A 27 9.68 -7.59 18.00
CA VAL A 27 8.48 -8.14 18.66
C VAL A 27 8.57 -7.88 20.17
N ARG A 28 7.73 -6.99 20.69
CA ARG A 28 7.81 -6.48 22.08
C ARG A 28 7.23 -7.40 23.15
N SER A 29 6.53 -8.46 22.74
CA SER A 29 5.89 -9.40 23.66
C SER A 29 6.25 -10.81 23.25
N HIS A 30 6.81 -11.57 24.19
CA HIS A 30 6.90 -13.01 24.01
C HIS A 30 5.50 -13.54 23.75
N ALA A 31 5.35 -14.29 22.66
CA ALA A 31 4.07 -14.90 22.34
C ALA A 31 3.59 -15.67 23.58
N ALA A 32 2.32 -15.47 23.96
CA ALA A 32 1.71 -16.28 25.00
C ALA A 32 1.92 -17.77 24.67
N GLN A 33 2.00 -18.63 25.68
CA GLN A 33 2.22 -20.06 25.44
C GLN A 33 1.18 -20.68 24.48
N SER A 34 -0.03 -20.13 24.44
CA SER A 34 -1.07 -20.49 23.47
C SER A 34 -0.73 -20.08 22.03
N GLN A 35 -0.12 -18.91 21.82
CA GLN A 35 0.30 -18.41 20.51
C GLN A 35 1.48 -19.20 19.96
N SER A 36 2.47 -19.53 20.79
CA SER A 36 3.60 -20.39 20.37
C SER A 36 3.14 -21.80 20.05
N ALA A 37 2.24 -22.38 20.85
CA ALA A 37 1.64 -23.67 20.57
C ALA A 37 0.82 -23.68 19.28
N PHE A 38 0.09 -22.60 18.98
CA PHE A 38 -0.61 -22.44 17.71
C PHE A 38 0.38 -22.39 16.54
N ARG A 39 1.41 -21.54 16.62
CA ARG A 39 2.41 -21.38 15.55
C ARG A 39 3.10 -22.69 15.23
N ALA A 40 3.51 -23.46 16.24
CA ALA A 40 4.11 -24.77 16.05
C ALA A 40 3.18 -25.76 15.32
N ARG A 41 1.87 -25.74 15.61
CA ARG A 41 0.89 -26.58 14.90
C ARG A 41 0.66 -26.09 13.48
N PHE A 42 0.58 -24.77 13.29
CA PHE A 42 0.41 -24.16 11.97
C PHE A 42 1.56 -24.51 11.04
N GLU A 43 2.81 -24.42 11.52
CA GLU A 43 4.02 -24.79 10.75
C GLU A 43 4.09 -26.29 10.41
N GLN A 44 3.38 -27.16 11.14
CA GLN A 44 3.27 -28.60 10.87
C GLN A 44 2.18 -28.95 9.86
N LEU A 45 1.31 -28.02 9.49
CA LEU A 45 0.26 -28.27 8.52
C LEU A 45 0.84 -28.45 7.11
N PRO A 46 0.20 -29.25 6.23
CA PRO A 46 0.49 -29.24 4.80
C PRO A 46 0.35 -27.84 4.21
N GLN A 47 1.15 -27.53 3.18
CA GLN A 47 1.18 -26.21 2.56
C GLN A 47 -0.22 -25.78 2.10
N GLU A 48 -1.01 -26.68 1.54
CA GLU A 48 -2.36 -26.40 1.06
C GLU A 48 -3.29 -25.92 2.19
N MET A 49 -3.13 -26.48 3.39
CA MET A 49 -3.91 -26.06 4.56
C MET A 49 -3.42 -24.71 5.09
N GLN A 50 -2.10 -24.47 5.08
CA GLN A 50 -1.55 -23.17 5.43
C GLN A 50 -2.08 -22.10 4.48
N ASP A 51 -1.97 -22.33 3.17
CA ASP A 51 -2.45 -21.42 2.12
C ASP A 51 -3.95 -21.14 2.28
N HIS A 52 -4.76 -22.16 2.57
CA HIS A 52 -6.19 -21.99 2.80
C HIS A 52 -6.45 -21.09 4.03
N ILE A 53 -5.80 -21.34 5.17
CA ILE A 53 -5.95 -20.53 6.38
C ILE A 53 -5.53 -19.08 6.09
N LEU A 54 -4.37 -18.89 5.46
CA LEU A 54 -3.84 -17.57 5.13
C LEU A 54 -4.78 -16.84 4.17
N SER A 55 -5.34 -17.51 3.17
CA SER A 55 -6.32 -16.91 2.26
C SER A 55 -7.54 -16.35 3.01
N SER A 56 -8.01 -17.04 4.05
CA SER A 56 -9.12 -16.58 4.87
C SER A 56 -8.74 -15.39 5.75
N VAL A 57 -7.55 -15.45 6.39
CA VAL A 57 -7.04 -14.37 7.25
C VAL A 57 -6.80 -13.08 6.47
N PHE A 58 -6.37 -13.20 5.21
CA PHE A 58 -5.99 -12.06 4.38
C PHE A 58 -7.07 -11.60 3.40
N SER A 59 -8.28 -12.17 3.47
CA SER A 59 -9.43 -11.70 2.69
C SER A 59 -10.17 -10.52 3.37
N GLU A 60 -9.88 -10.23 4.63
CA GLU A 60 -10.54 -9.15 5.36
C GLU A 60 -10.09 -7.77 4.85
N PRO A 61 -11.02 -6.86 4.51
CA PRO A 61 -10.70 -5.57 3.90
C PRO A 61 -9.98 -4.61 4.86
N GLU A 62 -10.14 -4.82 6.17
CA GLU A 62 -9.49 -4.01 7.19
C GLU A 62 -8.85 -4.89 8.27
N PHE A 63 -7.52 -4.87 8.33
CA PHE A 63 -6.82 -5.49 9.44
C PHE A 63 -7.01 -4.66 10.71
N SER A 64 -7.39 -5.33 11.80
CA SER A 64 -7.22 -4.76 13.14
C SER A 64 -5.78 -4.29 13.34
N SER A 65 -5.61 -3.15 14.01
CA SER A 65 -4.31 -2.62 14.42
C SER A 65 -3.61 -3.50 15.46
N GLN A 66 -4.36 -4.37 16.14
CA GLN A 66 -3.81 -5.30 17.12
C GLN A 66 -3.17 -6.50 16.44
N CYS A 67 -1.93 -6.79 16.84
CA CYS A 67 -1.21 -7.96 16.37
C CYS A 67 -1.63 -9.23 17.12
N THR A 68 -1.78 -10.32 16.39
CA THR A 68 -2.17 -11.63 16.90
C THR A 68 -0.97 -12.52 17.25
N LYS A 69 0.16 -12.32 16.57
CA LYS A 69 1.40 -13.12 16.71
C LYS A 69 1.21 -14.62 16.45
N LEU A 70 0.14 -15.00 15.76
CA LEU A 70 -0.20 -16.39 15.46
C LEU A 70 0.54 -16.92 14.23
N VAL A 71 0.67 -16.09 13.20
CA VAL A 71 1.31 -16.42 11.93
C VAL A 71 2.80 -16.02 11.97
N PRO A 72 3.73 -16.85 11.45
CA PRO A 72 5.15 -16.53 11.43
C PRO A 72 5.47 -15.19 10.75
N GLN A 73 6.49 -14.48 11.26
CA GLN A 73 6.88 -13.17 10.69
C GLN A 73 7.40 -13.27 9.25
N SER A 74 7.99 -14.40 8.86
CA SER A 74 8.37 -14.68 7.47
C SER A 74 7.16 -14.71 6.53
N VAL A 75 6.04 -15.28 6.97
CA VAL A 75 4.80 -15.30 6.17
C VAL A 75 4.26 -13.89 6.00
N TRP A 76 4.30 -13.05 7.04
CA TRP A 76 3.92 -11.64 6.89
C TRP A 76 4.86 -10.87 5.95
N MET A 77 6.16 -11.17 5.94
CA MET A 77 7.11 -10.61 4.97
C MET A 77 6.78 -11.06 3.54
N ASP A 78 6.54 -12.36 3.32
CA ASP A 78 6.17 -12.86 1.99
C ASP A 78 4.88 -12.21 1.50
N MET A 79 3.90 -12.02 2.39
CA MET A 79 2.66 -11.33 2.06
C MET A 79 2.86 -9.84 1.71
N LEU A 80 3.80 -9.16 2.38
CA LEU A 80 4.18 -7.79 2.03
C LEU A 80 4.77 -7.72 0.61
N LEU A 81 5.47 -8.76 0.17
CA LEU A 81 6.06 -8.87 -1.17
C LEU A 81 5.08 -9.34 -2.25
N ASN A 82 3.98 -9.98 -1.87
CA ASN A 82 3.11 -10.72 -2.78
C ASN A 82 2.00 -9.89 -3.44
N ASP A 83 2.11 -8.55 -3.52
CA ASP A 83 1.20 -7.56 -4.14
C ASP A 83 -0.32 -7.65 -3.85
N ARG A 84 -0.80 -8.71 -3.19
CA ARG A 84 -2.21 -8.98 -2.92
C ARG A 84 -2.77 -8.15 -1.78
N ILE A 85 -2.01 -8.03 -0.68
CA ILE A 85 -2.48 -7.34 0.52
C ILE A 85 -2.28 -5.84 0.37
N ILE A 86 -1.13 -5.42 -0.17
CA ILE A 86 -0.75 -4.02 -0.31
C ILE A 86 -0.32 -3.75 -1.76
N PRO A 87 -1.29 -3.64 -2.69
CA PRO A 87 -1.00 -3.59 -4.13
C PRO A 87 -0.24 -2.33 -4.57
N PHE A 88 -0.26 -1.25 -3.78
CA PHE A 88 0.55 -0.07 -4.05
C PHE A 88 2.04 -0.22 -3.65
N LEU A 89 2.46 -1.36 -3.09
CA LEU A 89 3.86 -1.66 -2.72
C LEU A 89 4.45 -2.78 -3.61
N TRP A 90 4.44 -2.57 -4.92
CA TRP A 90 4.89 -3.57 -5.89
C TRP A 90 6.41 -3.63 -6.12
N ASP A 91 7.16 -2.58 -5.76
CA ASP A 91 8.59 -2.39 -6.04
C ASP A 91 9.48 -2.59 -4.79
N LEU A 92 9.06 -3.45 -3.87
CA LEU A 92 9.86 -3.77 -2.69
C LEU A 92 11.05 -4.65 -3.03
N ASP A 93 12.19 -4.34 -2.39
CA ASP A 93 13.43 -5.10 -2.53
C ASP A 93 13.40 -6.30 -1.58
N ARG A 94 13.18 -7.49 -2.16
CA ARG A 94 13.19 -8.78 -1.44
C ARG A 94 14.50 -9.01 -0.69
N GLU A 95 15.64 -8.77 -1.34
CA GLU A 95 16.96 -9.05 -0.74
C GLU A 95 17.22 -8.13 0.46
N ALA A 96 16.73 -6.89 0.45
CA ALA A 96 16.81 -6.00 1.60
C ALA A 96 15.98 -6.50 2.79
N LEU A 97 14.77 -7.02 2.56
CA LEU A 97 13.92 -7.56 3.62
C LEU A 97 14.47 -8.88 4.19
N GLU A 98 14.94 -9.77 3.33
CA GLU A 98 15.58 -11.03 3.75
C GLU A 98 16.87 -10.78 4.56
N ARG A 99 17.68 -9.79 4.15
CA ARG A 99 18.84 -9.35 4.95
C ARG A 99 18.44 -8.86 6.34
N LYS A 100 17.29 -8.17 6.46
CA LYS A 100 16.80 -7.72 7.76
C LYS A 100 16.38 -8.88 8.65
N ILE A 101 15.75 -9.91 8.10
CA ILE A 101 15.46 -11.16 8.84
C ILE A 101 16.76 -11.81 9.32
N ALA A 102 17.75 -11.95 8.44
CA ALA A 102 19.05 -12.54 8.78
C ALA A 102 19.81 -11.73 9.85
N GLU A 103 19.72 -10.39 9.82
CA GLU A 103 20.22 -9.51 10.87
C GLU A 103 19.56 -9.83 12.22
N GLY A 104 18.22 -9.93 12.23
CA GLY A 104 17.45 -10.30 13.42
C GLY A 104 17.89 -11.63 14.00
N GLN A 105 18.03 -12.67 13.16
CA GLN A 105 18.50 -13.99 13.59
C GLN A 105 19.89 -13.93 14.26
N LYS A 106 20.82 -13.16 13.71
CA LYS A 106 22.16 -12.98 14.30
C LYS A 106 22.12 -12.28 15.65
N MET A 107 21.17 -11.37 15.84
CA MET A 107 20.99 -10.59 17.07
C MET A 107 20.07 -11.26 18.09
N GLY A 108 19.45 -12.40 17.74
CA GLY A 108 18.41 -13.02 18.58
C GLY A 108 17.12 -12.21 18.66
N VAL A 109 16.83 -11.39 17.63
CA VAL A 109 15.66 -10.51 17.55
C VAL A 109 14.75 -10.98 16.41
N GLU A 110 13.47 -11.15 16.71
CA GLU A 110 12.43 -11.33 15.67
C GLU A 110 11.83 -9.95 15.33
N TRP A 111 11.86 -9.57 14.05
CA TRP A 111 11.27 -8.33 13.56
C TRP A 111 9.77 -8.48 13.33
N ASP A 112 9.02 -7.45 13.70
CA ASP A 112 7.55 -7.48 13.69
C ASP A 112 6.96 -7.03 12.34
N PHE A 113 7.00 -7.92 11.36
CA PHE A 113 6.38 -7.74 10.05
C PHE A 113 4.85 -7.68 10.12
N GLU A 114 4.22 -8.40 11.05
CA GLU A 114 2.77 -8.32 11.26
C GLU A 114 2.34 -6.88 11.59
N LEU A 115 3.05 -6.24 12.53
CA LEU A 115 2.75 -4.86 12.91
C LEU A 115 2.87 -3.91 11.73
N LEU A 116 3.95 -4.05 10.95
CA LEU A 116 4.20 -3.21 9.78
C LEU A 116 3.08 -3.37 8.75
N VAL A 117 2.74 -4.60 8.37
CA VAL A 117 1.68 -4.87 7.37
C VAL A 117 0.35 -4.33 7.85
N ARG A 118 -0.03 -4.60 9.11
CA ARG A 118 -1.28 -4.07 9.69
C ARG A 118 -1.32 -2.55 9.68
N GLN A 119 -0.22 -1.89 9.99
CA GLN A 119 -0.12 -0.42 9.94
C GLN A 119 -0.25 0.13 8.52
N LEU A 120 0.37 -0.52 7.54
CA LEU A 120 0.26 -0.13 6.12
C LEU A 120 -1.16 -0.30 5.56
N CYS A 121 -1.91 -1.29 6.05
CA CYS A 121 -3.30 -1.54 5.66
C CYS A 121 -4.31 -0.56 6.28
N GLN A 122 -4.00 0.11 7.40
CA GLN A 122 -4.96 0.99 8.08
C GLN A 122 -5.44 2.14 7.20
N THR A 123 -6.75 2.18 6.92
CA THR A 123 -7.43 3.09 5.96
C THR A 123 -7.29 4.57 6.32
N ALA A 124 -7.19 4.90 7.60
CA ALA A 124 -6.94 6.25 8.07
C ALA A 124 -5.44 6.49 8.32
N PHE A 125 -4.79 7.25 7.44
CA PHE A 125 -3.63 8.04 7.84
C PHE A 125 -4.13 9.13 8.80
N ASN A 126 -4.36 8.78 10.05
CA ASN A 126 -4.31 9.83 11.05
C ASN A 126 -2.85 10.31 11.03
N GLU A 127 -2.61 11.61 10.88
CA GLU A 127 -1.27 12.23 10.94
C GLU A 127 -0.47 11.81 12.20
N SER A 128 -1.16 11.23 13.18
CA SER A 128 -0.62 10.66 14.42
C SER A 128 -0.22 9.18 14.38
N SER A 129 -0.47 8.43 13.30
CA SER A 129 0.04 7.05 13.18
C SER A 129 1.53 7.08 12.87
N SER A 130 2.34 7.04 13.92
CA SER A 130 3.81 7.19 13.94
C SER A 130 4.60 6.26 13.00
N CYS A 131 4.00 5.20 12.47
CA CYS A 131 4.64 4.22 11.59
C CYS A 131 5.24 4.85 10.32
N LEU A 132 4.67 5.95 9.81
CA LEU A 132 5.08 6.49 8.51
C LEU A 132 5.74 7.87 8.62
N ALA A 133 6.01 8.34 9.84
CA ALA A 133 6.63 9.63 10.12
C ALA A 133 8.08 9.76 9.59
N GLY A 134 8.66 8.68 9.04
CA GLY A 134 9.95 8.68 8.34
C GLY A 134 9.90 8.10 6.94
N MET A 135 8.72 7.91 6.36
CA MET A 135 8.59 7.32 5.02
C MET A 135 8.79 8.35 3.92
N PRO A 136 9.31 7.95 2.74
CA PRO A 136 9.40 8.84 1.60
C PRO A 136 8.03 9.39 1.22
N ALA A 137 7.95 10.70 0.96
CA ALA A 137 6.71 11.40 0.66
C ALA A 137 5.93 10.79 -0.53
N GLY A 138 6.65 10.20 -1.49
CA GLY A 138 6.07 9.50 -2.64
C GLY A 138 5.18 8.30 -2.25
N LEU A 139 5.41 7.66 -1.09
CA LEU A 139 4.57 6.54 -0.64
C LEU A 139 3.16 7.02 -0.29
N ARG A 140 3.07 8.17 0.40
CA ARG A 140 1.80 8.80 0.73
C ARG A 140 1.05 9.19 -0.53
N ASN A 141 1.74 9.70 -1.55
CA ASN A 141 1.13 10.00 -2.85
C ASN A 141 0.64 8.75 -3.57
N ARG A 142 1.50 7.73 -3.67
CA ARG A 142 1.18 6.47 -4.37
C ARG A 142 -0.04 5.80 -3.76
N ARG A 143 -0.12 5.75 -2.43
CA ARG A 143 -1.28 5.20 -1.73
C ARG A 143 -2.55 6.04 -1.96
N ARG A 144 -2.45 7.38 -1.95
CA ARG A 144 -3.58 8.26 -2.30
C ARG A 144 -4.08 7.97 -3.71
N ILE A 145 -3.19 7.91 -4.69
CA ILE A 145 -3.55 7.60 -6.08
C ILE A 145 -4.21 6.22 -6.16
N TRP A 146 -3.65 5.21 -5.48
CA TRP A 146 -4.25 3.89 -5.45
C TRP A 146 -5.65 3.87 -4.85
N LYS A 147 -5.86 4.62 -3.76
CA LYS A 147 -7.19 4.78 -3.15
C LYS A 147 -8.18 5.41 -4.14
N LEU A 148 -7.77 6.49 -4.82
CA LEU A 148 -8.60 7.13 -5.84
C LEU A 148 -8.94 6.16 -6.97
N LEU A 149 -7.97 5.36 -7.44
CA LEU A 149 -8.22 4.35 -8.47
C LEU A 149 -9.19 3.26 -8.01
N GLY A 150 -9.15 2.87 -6.73
CA GLY A 150 -10.07 1.89 -6.16
C GLY A 150 -11.48 2.43 -5.91
N GLU A 151 -11.62 3.72 -5.65
CA GLU A 151 -12.91 4.40 -5.43
C GLU A 151 -13.54 4.91 -6.74
N MET A 152 -12.75 5.04 -7.81
CA MET A 152 -13.20 5.58 -9.09
C MET A 152 -14.23 4.66 -9.76
N TYR A 153 -15.38 5.23 -10.10
CA TYR A 153 -16.41 4.60 -10.90
C TYR A 153 -16.46 5.22 -12.31
N VAL A 154 -16.91 4.43 -13.30
CA VAL A 154 -17.08 4.95 -14.67
C VAL A 154 -18.19 6.00 -14.66
N GLY A 155 -17.81 7.23 -15.00
CA GLY A 155 -18.73 8.38 -14.95
C GLY A 155 -18.59 9.25 -13.70
N ASP A 156 -17.62 9.00 -12.81
CA ASP A 156 -17.26 9.95 -11.77
C ASP A 156 -16.77 11.27 -12.38
N TYR A 157 -17.39 12.38 -11.97
CA TYR A 157 -16.97 13.74 -12.31
C TYR A 157 -16.76 14.55 -11.03
N LEU A 158 -15.71 15.36 -11.01
CA LEU A 158 -15.61 16.43 -10.02
C LEU A 158 -16.74 17.44 -10.32
N PRO A 159 -17.56 17.84 -9.33
CA PRO A 159 -18.51 18.91 -9.55
C PRO A 159 -17.71 20.17 -9.92
N GLU A 160 -17.90 20.67 -11.14
CA GLU A 160 -17.39 21.98 -11.51
C GLU A 160 -17.98 22.99 -10.53
N ALA A 161 -17.11 23.72 -9.81
CA ALA A 161 -17.55 24.91 -9.14
C ALA A 161 -18.21 25.80 -10.20
N PRO A 162 -19.47 26.24 -10.03
CA PRO A 162 -20.13 27.06 -11.03
C PRO A 162 -19.29 28.31 -11.24
N SER A 163 -18.62 28.39 -12.39
CA SER A 163 -17.85 29.57 -12.76
C SER A 163 -18.85 30.69 -13.00
N PRO A 164 -18.77 31.83 -12.29
CA PRO A 164 -19.74 32.92 -12.43
C PRO A 164 -19.64 33.65 -13.79
N ALA A 165 -18.79 33.19 -14.70
CA ALA A 165 -18.49 33.84 -15.97
C ALA A 165 -18.55 32.85 -17.15
N SER A 166 -19.74 32.37 -17.52
CA SER A 166 -20.06 31.96 -18.90
C SER A 166 -21.57 31.73 -19.11
N SER A 167 -22.26 32.84 -19.41
CA SER A 167 -23.33 33.07 -20.41
C SER A 167 -24.54 32.12 -20.62
N PRO A 168 -25.64 32.67 -21.19
CA PRO A 168 -26.99 32.13 -21.09
C PRO A 168 -27.34 31.27 -22.30
N MET A 169 -27.28 29.95 -22.13
CA MET A 169 -28.10 28.92 -22.79
C MET A 169 -27.48 27.59 -22.37
N GLY A 170 -28.28 26.79 -21.67
CA GLY A 170 -27.79 25.68 -20.87
C GLY A 170 -26.97 24.66 -21.65
N GLN A 171 -25.67 24.63 -21.36
CA GLN A 171 -24.89 23.41 -21.17
C GLN A 171 -23.57 23.81 -20.49
N PRO A 172 -23.26 23.29 -19.29
CA PRO A 172 -21.94 23.49 -18.70
C PRO A 172 -20.89 22.89 -19.64
N ALA A 173 -19.73 23.52 -19.74
CA ALA A 173 -18.62 23.10 -20.58
C ALA A 173 -18.02 21.79 -20.04
N ALA A 174 -18.73 20.68 -20.28
CA ALA A 174 -18.36 19.38 -19.76
C ALA A 174 -17.00 18.96 -20.34
N ILE A 175 -16.09 18.58 -19.45
CA ILE A 175 -14.86 17.86 -19.78
C ILE A 175 -15.20 16.74 -20.79
N PRO A 176 -14.48 16.63 -21.93
CA PRO A 176 -14.73 15.59 -22.91
C PRO A 176 -14.75 14.21 -22.24
N ARG A 177 -15.81 13.43 -22.47
CA ARG A 177 -15.91 12.06 -21.97
C ARG A 177 -14.90 11.21 -22.73
N TYR A 178 -13.72 10.98 -22.17
CA TYR A 178 -12.70 10.13 -22.80
C TYR A 178 -13.11 8.66 -22.85
N TRP A 179 -14.06 8.24 -22.01
CA TRP A 179 -14.51 6.86 -21.87
C TRP A 179 -16.06 6.82 -21.83
N ASN A 180 -16.68 5.78 -22.39
CA ASN A 180 -18.13 5.51 -22.25
C ASN A 180 -18.43 4.73 -20.94
N GLU A 181 -19.72 4.46 -20.68
CA GLU A 181 -20.17 3.71 -19.50
C GLU A 181 -19.68 2.25 -19.51
N GLU A 182 -19.28 1.76 -20.68
CA GLU A 182 -18.71 0.44 -20.92
C GLU A 182 -17.17 0.40 -20.81
N GLY A 183 -16.51 1.54 -20.58
CA GLY A 183 -15.05 1.66 -20.44
C GLY A 183 -14.25 1.81 -21.74
N ASP A 184 -14.91 1.94 -22.89
CA ASP A 184 -14.30 2.17 -24.20
C ASP A 184 -13.89 3.64 -24.41
N LEU A 185 -12.74 3.83 -25.05
CA LEU A 185 -12.21 5.14 -25.43
C LEU A 185 -13.10 5.83 -26.48
N GLN A 186 -13.71 6.96 -26.13
CA GLN A 186 -14.47 7.79 -27.07
C GLN A 186 -13.60 8.82 -27.82
N HIS A 187 -12.39 9.09 -27.32
CA HIS A 187 -11.45 10.01 -27.95
C HIS A 187 -10.06 9.38 -28.10
N PRO A 188 -9.39 9.56 -29.27
CA PRO A 188 -8.04 9.06 -29.46
C PRO A 188 -7.07 9.77 -28.49
N LEU A 189 -6.36 9.01 -27.67
CA LEU A 189 -5.30 9.52 -26.81
C LEU A 189 -4.14 10.01 -27.67
N VAL A 190 -4.06 11.33 -27.89
CA VAL A 190 -2.90 11.94 -28.52
C VAL A 190 -1.79 12.01 -27.47
N TRP A 191 -0.87 11.04 -27.51
CA TRP A 191 0.33 11.08 -26.69
C TRP A 191 1.18 12.28 -27.12
N MET A 192 1.12 13.36 -26.34
CA MET A 192 2.06 14.47 -26.47
C MET A 192 3.43 13.99 -26.01
N ARG A 193 4.22 13.45 -26.95
CA ARG A 193 5.64 13.15 -26.74
C ARG A 193 6.31 14.48 -26.36
N ARG A 194 6.68 14.64 -25.09
CA ARG A 194 7.55 15.75 -24.69
C ARG A 194 8.86 15.59 -25.44
N GLU A 195 9.05 16.38 -26.48
CA GLU A 195 10.34 16.49 -27.13
C GLU A 195 11.34 17.00 -26.10
N LYS A 196 12.46 16.28 -25.96
CA LYS A 196 13.58 16.72 -25.14
C LYS A 196 14.07 18.04 -25.73
N ALA A 197 14.02 19.11 -24.95
CA ALA A 197 14.73 20.34 -25.28
C ALA A 197 16.21 19.99 -25.54
N LYS A 198 16.69 20.28 -26.75
CA LYS A 198 18.11 20.20 -27.09
C LYS A 198 18.83 21.35 -26.39
N ASN A 199 19.87 20.98 -25.63
CA ASN A 199 21.00 21.75 -25.07
C ASN A 199 20.79 23.23 -24.74
#